data_AF-A0A3Q2R1B0-F1
#
_entry.id   AF-A0A3Q2R1B0-F1
#
_cell.length_a   1.000
_cell.length_b   1.000
_cell.length_c   1.000
_cell.angle_alpha   90.00
_cell.angle_beta   90.00
_cell.angle_gamma   90.00
#
_symmetry.space_group_name_H-M   'P 1'
#
loop_
_entity.id
_entity.type
_entity.pdbx_description
1 polymer ?
#
loop_
_entity_poly.entity_id
_entity_poly.type
_entity_poly.pdbx_seq_one_letter_code
_entity_poly.pdbx_strand_id
1 'polypeptide(L)'
;MVHADDEIRARLKRSVTLAAGRSFLHGGPAFPHAATMAFNGTWKVDRSENYEKFMEKMGVNMVKRKLAAHDNLKITIEQTGDNFQVKEHSNFRNIEIKFTLGVTFDYSLADGTELTGAWTMEGDTLKGDFTRKDNGKQLTTVRTLQGDELTQVNTLMTFSRQSQRRTLISKTLLKSLCAGINSYAQFPSSDSQQSYSYEGVEAKRIFKRS
;
A
#
# COMPACT_ATOMS: atom_id res chain seq x y z
N MET A 1 -39.09 61.46 24.24
CA MET A 1 -38.13 62.57 24.12
C MET A 1 -36.88 62.15 24.89
N VAL A 2 -36.10 61.11 24.53
CA VAL A 2 -35.30 60.82 23.32
C VAL A 2 -34.72 62.06 22.66
N HIS A 3 -33.55 62.51 23.13
CA HIS A 3 -32.66 63.46 22.44
C HIS A 3 -31.27 63.56 23.10
N ALA A 4 -30.53 62.46 23.16
CA ALA A 4 -29.09 62.51 23.49
C ALA A 4 -28.26 61.36 22.88
N ASP A 5 -28.79 60.62 21.90
CA ASP A 5 -28.12 59.47 21.26
C ASP A 5 -27.56 59.75 19.86
N ASP A 6 -27.66 60.98 19.35
CA ASP A 6 -27.26 61.32 17.96
C ASP A 6 -25.89 62.03 17.82
N GLU A 7 -25.26 62.47 18.92
CA GLU A 7 -24.00 63.25 18.83
C GLU A 7 -22.71 62.42 18.81
N ILE A 8 -22.77 61.12 19.16
CA ILE A 8 -21.64 60.21 18.97
C ILE A 8 -21.60 59.68 17.53
N ARG A 9 -22.73 59.73 16.82
CA ARG A 9 -22.88 59.30 15.42
C ARG A 9 -22.13 60.17 14.40
N ALA A 10 -21.62 61.34 14.83
CA ALA A 10 -20.90 62.29 13.98
C ALA A 10 -19.37 62.13 13.99
N ARG A 11 -18.79 61.21 14.77
CA ARG A 11 -17.35 60.86 14.70
C ARG A 11 -17.01 59.85 13.59
N LEU A 12 -18.01 59.42 12.82
CA LEU A 12 -17.84 58.81 11.51
C LEU A 12 -17.84 59.94 10.45
N LYS A 13 -16.66 60.33 9.96
CA LYS A 13 -16.37 60.93 8.63
C LYS A 13 -15.13 61.82 8.71
N ARG A 14 -13.95 61.27 9.01
CA ARG A 14 -12.66 61.82 8.54
C ARG A 14 -11.46 60.92 8.80
N SER A 15 -11.61 59.61 8.63
CA SER A 15 -10.46 58.74 8.31
C SER A 15 -10.95 57.56 7.47
N VAL A 16 -11.51 57.90 6.30
CA VAL A 16 -11.46 56.98 5.17
C VAL A 16 -9.97 56.84 4.83
N THR A 17 -9.41 55.64 4.96
CA THR A 17 -8.89 54.87 3.82
C THR A 17 -8.16 53.61 4.34
N LEU A 18 -8.57 52.46 3.80
CA LEU A 18 -7.77 51.27 3.45
C LEU A 18 -8.09 49.95 4.18
N ALA A 19 -8.68 49.06 3.38
CA ALA A 19 -8.53 47.60 3.33
C ALA A 19 -9.21 46.73 4.41
N ALA A 20 -10.47 46.40 4.09
CA ALA A 20 -10.92 45.03 3.84
C ALA A 20 -10.37 43.89 4.74
N GLY A 21 -11.25 43.42 5.62
CA GLY A 21 -11.65 42.02 5.74
C GLY A 21 -10.56 40.95 5.87
N ARG A 22 -10.38 40.43 7.08
CA ARG A 22 -9.85 39.09 7.27
C ARG A 22 -10.60 38.35 8.36
N SER A 23 -11.54 37.53 7.90
CA SER A 23 -12.17 36.43 8.61
C SER A 23 -11.08 35.52 9.17
N PHE A 24 -10.98 35.41 10.49
CA PHE A 24 -10.17 34.38 11.15
C PHE A 24 -10.92 33.05 11.02
N LEU A 25 -10.71 32.36 9.89
CA LEU A 25 -10.99 30.92 9.81
C LEU A 25 -9.83 30.18 10.48
N HIS A 26 -10.17 29.28 11.40
CA HIS A 26 -9.25 28.32 11.99
C HIS A 26 -8.60 27.48 10.88
N GLY A 27 -7.35 27.82 10.54
CA GLY A 27 -6.47 26.91 9.84
C GLY A 27 -5.96 25.87 10.82
N GLY A 28 -6.69 24.74 10.93
CA GLY A 28 -6.04 23.50 11.36
C GLY A 28 -4.85 23.20 10.43
N PRO A 29 -3.83 22.46 10.87
CA PRO A 29 -2.74 22.10 9.97
C PRO A 29 -3.34 21.30 8.81
N ALA A 30 -3.42 21.94 7.65
CA ALA A 30 -3.52 21.21 6.40
C ALA A 30 -2.27 20.35 6.37
N PHE A 31 -2.42 19.05 6.64
CA PHE A 31 -1.36 18.09 6.37
C PHE A 31 -1.02 18.26 4.89
N PRO A 32 0.14 18.82 4.55
CA PRO A 32 0.61 18.66 3.20
C PRO A 32 1.04 17.20 3.16
N HIS A 33 0.19 16.31 2.64
CA HIS A 33 0.71 15.17 1.90
C HIS A 33 1.33 15.74 0.61
N ALA A 34 2.34 16.60 0.76
CA ALA A 34 3.34 16.76 -0.27
C ALA A 34 4.05 15.41 -0.26
N ALA A 35 3.51 14.46 -1.01
CA ALA A 35 4.17 13.20 -1.26
C ALA A 35 5.55 13.59 -1.81
N THR A 36 6.58 13.47 -0.98
CA THR A 36 7.93 13.87 -1.31
C THR A 36 8.27 13.20 -2.64
N MET A 37 8.69 13.98 -3.64
CA MET A 37 9.10 13.48 -4.97
C MET A 37 10.41 12.66 -4.91
N ALA A 38 10.68 11.99 -3.79
CA ALA A 38 11.90 11.27 -3.47
C ALA A 38 12.16 10.13 -4.46
N PHE A 39 11.10 9.51 -4.99
CA PHE A 39 11.19 8.43 -5.96
C PHE A 39 11.57 8.89 -7.36
N ASN A 40 11.51 10.20 -7.65
CA ASN A 40 11.82 10.71 -8.98
C ASN A 40 13.25 10.39 -9.39
N GLY A 41 13.39 9.94 -10.62
CA GLY A 41 14.67 9.64 -11.24
C GLY A 41 14.69 8.29 -11.91
N THR A 42 15.89 7.89 -12.29
CA THR A 42 16.16 6.66 -13.01
C THR A 42 16.91 5.70 -12.11
N TRP A 43 16.43 4.47 -12.04
CA TRP A 43 16.88 3.43 -11.14
C TRP A 43 17.27 2.20 -11.95
N LYS A 44 18.52 1.78 -11.89
CA LYS A 44 19.00 0.57 -12.58
C LYS A 44 19.20 -0.55 -11.58
N VAL A 45 18.74 -1.75 -11.89
CA VAL A 45 18.93 -2.91 -11.02
C VAL A 45 20.42 -3.16 -10.80
N ASP A 46 20.81 -3.33 -9.54
CA ASP A 46 22.16 -3.67 -9.10
C ASP A 46 22.24 -5.15 -8.73
N ARG A 47 21.30 -5.61 -7.89
CA ARG A 47 21.25 -6.99 -7.40
C ARG A 47 19.82 -7.43 -7.07
N SER A 48 19.58 -8.73 -7.06
CA SER A 48 18.30 -9.33 -6.67
C SER A 48 18.50 -10.54 -5.78
N GLU A 49 17.59 -10.72 -4.83
CA GLU A 49 17.57 -11.79 -3.84
C GLU A 49 16.26 -12.56 -3.97
N ASN A 50 16.35 -13.89 -4.02
CA ASN A 50 15.21 -14.81 -4.08
C ASN A 50 14.24 -14.62 -5.30
N TYR A 51 14.65 -13.85 -6.30
CA TYR A 51 13.80 -13.49 -7.46
C TYR A 51 13.40 -14.69 -8.31
N GLU A 52 14.31 -15.65 -8.54
CA GLU A 52 13.97 -16.88 -9.26
C GLU A 52 12.91 -17.73 -8.55
N LYS A 53 13.02 -17.92 -7.23
CA LYS A 53 12.03 -18.69 -6.46
C LYS A 53 10.68 -17.98 -6.41
N PHE A 54 10.68 -16.66 -6.29
CA PHE A 54 9.46 -15.86 -6.38
C PHE A 54 8.79 -16.04 -7.74
N MET A 55 9.54 -15.91 -8.84
CA MET A 55 9.01 -16.11 -10.19
C MET A 55 8.51 -17.54 -10.42
N GLU A 56 9.16 -18.54 -9.83
CA GLU A 56 8.69 -19.92 -9.86
C GLU A 56 7.31 -20.06 -9.20
N LYS A 57 7.12 -19.46 -8.03
CA LYS A 57 5.83 -19.45 -7.32
C LYS A 57 4.76 -18.60 -8.02
N MET A 58 5.19 -17.62 -8.80
CA MET A 58 4.32 -16.87 -9.71
C MET A 58 3.89 -17.69 -10.94
N GLY A 59 4.48 -18.87 -11.18
CA GLY A 59 4.17 -19.74 -12.32
C GLY A 59 5.01 -19.47 -13.57
N VAL A 60 6.07 -18.68 -13.47
CA VAL A 60 6.94 -18.33 -14.60
C VAL A 60 7.84 -19.51 -14.96
N ASN A 61 7.92 -19.85 -16.27
CA ASN A 61 8.72 -20.98 -16.75
C ASN A 61 10.24 -20.77 -16.56
N MET A 62 11.00 -21.84 -16.29
CA MET A 62 12.41 -21.81 -15.85
C MET A 62 13.32 -20.96 -16.77
N VAL A 63 13.16 -21.07 -18.09
CA VAL A 63 13.95 -20.29 -19.06
C VAL A 63 13.71 -18.79 -18.88
N LYS A 64 12.44 -18.37 -18.72
CA LYS A 64 12.07 -16.98 -18.48
C LYS A 64 12.60 -16.48 -17.13
N ARG A 65 12.68 -17.36 -16.11
CA ARG A 65 13.20 -16.99 -14.78
C ARG A 65 14.69 -16.64 -14.81
N LYS A 66 15.52 -17.47 -15.44
CA LYS A 66 16.96 -17.21 -15.59
C LYS A 66 17.23 -15.92 -16.36
N LEU A 67 16.45 -15.71 -17.41
CA LEU A 67 16.50 -14.51 -18.23
C LEU A 67 16.08 -13.26 -17.44
N ALA A 68 14.97 -13.34 -16.69
CA ALA A 68 14.47 -12.24 -15.88
C ALA A 68 15.37 -11.87 -14.69
N ALA A 69 16.16 -12.81 -14.16
CA ALA A 69 17.18 -12.51 -13.15
C ALA A 69 18.31 -11.60 -13.67
N HIS A 70 18.51 -11.56 -14.98
CA HIS A 70 19.52 -10.74 -15.68
C HIS A 70 18.86 -9.80 -16.72
N ASP A 71 17.69 -9.27 -16.39
CA ASP A 71 16.88 -8.42 -17.29
C ASP A 71 17.43 -6.99 -17.50
N ASN A 72 18.46 -6.59 -16.74
CA ASN A 72 19.01 -5.23 -16.69
C ASN A 72 17.92 -4.16 -16.53
N LEU A 73 16.89 -4.45 -15.73
CA LEU A 73 15.75 -3.56 -15.54
C LEU A 73 16.18 -2.16 -15.09
N LYS A 74 15.73 -1.17 -15.85
CA LYS A 74 15.85 0.26 -15.61
C LYS A 74 14.46 0.83 -15.41
N ILE A 75 14.21 1.44 -14.27
CA ILE A 75 12.93 2.03 -13.89
C ILE A 75 13.11 3.54 -13.84
N THR A 76 12.38 4.28 -14.68
CA THR A 76 12.28 5.73 -14.58
C THR A 76 10.96 6.08 -13.94
N ILE A 77 11.00 6.74 -12.79
CA ILE A 77 9.82 7.17 -12.04
C ILE A 77 9.73 8.69 -12.15
N GLU A 78 8.57 9.15 -12.60
CA GLU A 78 8.21 10.56 -12.68
C GLU A 78 6.90 10.76 -11.89
N GLN A 79 6.96 11.52 -10.81
CA GLN A 79 5.83 11.86 -9.97
C GLN A 79 5.42 13.32 -10.19
N THR A 80 4.12 13.53 -10.41
CA THR A 80 3.47 14.83 -10.53
C THR A 80 2.29 14.87 -9.55
N GLY A 81 2.55 15.37 -8.33
CA GLY A 81 1.57 15.32 -7.24
C GLY A 81 1.27 13.88 -6.85
N ASP A 82 0.01 13.46 -6.99
CA ASP A 82 -0.45 12.09 -6.72
C ASP A 82 -0.36 11.16 -7.93
N ASN A 83 0.02 11.69 -9.11
CA ASN A 83 0.14 10.92 -10.33
C ASN A 83 1.57 10.43 -10.50
N PHE A 84 1.74 9.14 -10.78
CA PHE A 84 3.01 8.50 -11.04
C PHE A 84 3.03 7.96 -12.47
N GLN A 85 4.13 8.22 -13.15
CA GLN A 85 4.48 7.61 -14.42
C GLN A 85 5.75 6.79 -14.21
N VAL A 86 5.62 5.47 -14.32
CA VAL A 86 6.70 4.51 -14.14
C VAL A 86 6.99 3.87 -15.49
N LYS A 87 8.18 4.12 -16.03
CA LYS A 87 8.68 3.52 -17.26
C LYS A 87 9.67 2.43 -16.90
N GLU A 88 9.34 1.19 -17.22
CA GLU A 88 10.20 0.03 -17.01
C GLU A 88 10.83 -0.37 -18.35
N HIS A 89 12.16 -0.31 -18.42
CA HIS A 89 12.96 -0.71 -19.57
C HIS A 89 13.80 -1.92 -19.19
N SER A 90 13.55 -3.07 -19.81
CA SER A 90 14.32 -4.30 -19.64
C SER A 90 14.78 -4.82 -21.00
N ASN A 91 15.75 -5.75 -21.02
CA ASN A 91 16.18 -6.41 -22.25
C ASN A 91 15.04 -7.17 -22.98
N PHE A 92 13.95 -7.49 -22.26
CA PHE A 92 12.82 -8.25 -22.80
C PHE A 92 11.72 -7.37 -23.35
N ARG A 93 11.41 -6.28 -22.64
CA ARG A 93 10.31 -5.39 -22.98
C ARG A 93 10.42 -4.03 -22.31
N ASN A 94 9.65 -3.11 -22.87
CA ASN A 94 9.41 -1.76 -22.37
C ASN A 94 7.95 -1.60 -22.04
N ILE A 95 7.64 -1.18 -20.82
CA ILE A 95 6.27 -0.83 -20.42
C ILE A 95 6.26 0.54 -19.75
N GLU A 96 5.18 1.26 -19.95
CA GLU A 96 4.89 2.51 -19.25
C GLU A 96 3.59 2.31 -18.47
N ILE A 97 3.65 2.57 -17.16
CA ILE A 97 2.54 2.43 -16.24
C ILE A 97 2.24 3.82 -15.69
N LYS A 98 0.98 4.27 -15.84
CA LYS A 98 0.50 5.52 -15.25
C LYS A 98 -0.57 5.19 -14.24
N PHE A 99 -0.38 5.66 -13.01
CA PHE A 99 -1.34 5.43 -11.93
C PHE A 99 -1.44 6.66 -11.03
N THR A 100 -2.56 6.76 -10.34
CA THR A 100 -2.79 7.76 -9.31
C THR A 100 -2.82 7.06 -7.96
N LEU A 101 -2.18 7.64 -6.94
CA LEU A 101 -2.18 7.07 -5.60
C LEU A 101 -3.62 6.88 -5.08
N GLY A 102 -3.89 5.73 -4.47
CA GLY A 102 -5.19 5.35 -3.92
C GLY A 102 -6.23 4.93 -4.96
N VAL A 103 -5.93 5.00 -6.26
CA VAL A 103 -6.86 4.61 -7.32
C VAL A 103 -6.52 3.21 -7.82
N THR A 104 -7.50 2.31 -7.79
CA THR A 104 -7.36 0.97 -8.35
C THR A 104 -7.25 1.01 -9.86
N PHE A 105 -6.29 0.29 -10.41
CA PHE A 105 -6.08 0.11 -11.84
C PHE A 105 -5.73 -1.33 -12.16
N ASP A 106 -5.94 -1.70 -13.41
CA ASP A 106 -5.54 -3.00 -13.95
C ASP A 106 -4.22 -2.87 -14.70
N TYR A 107 -3.31 -3.82 -14.50
CA TYR A 107 -2.08 -3.91 -15.29
C TYR A 107 -1.61 -5.34 -15.52
N SER A 108 -0.89 -5.55 -16.62
CA SER A 108 -0.40 -6.87 -17.02
C SER A 108 1.12 -6.99 -16.82
N LEU A 109 1.51 -8.06 -16.12
CA LEU A 109 2.91 -8.44 -15.92
C LEU A 109 3.56 -8.99 -17.21
N ALA A 110 4.87 -9.25 -17.16
CA ALA A 110 5.69 -9.71 -18.30
C ALA A 110 5.39 -11.11 -18.75
N ASP A 111 4.86 -11.90 -17.83
CA ASP A 111 4.38 -13.24 -18.07
C ASP A 111 2.97 -13.29 -18.66
N GLY A 112 2.27 -12.14 -18.76
CA GLY A 112 0.87 -12.05 -19.19
C GLY A 112 -0.13 -12.14 -18.04
N THR A 113 0.32 -12.25 -16.79
CA THR A 113 -0.57 -12.26 -15.62
C THR A 113 -1.21 -10.89 -15.44
N GLU A 114 -2.54 -10.84 -15.40
CA GLU A 114 -3.29 -9.62 -15.10
C GLU A 114 -3.43 -9.42 -13.59
N LEU A 115 -3.20 -8.18 -13.16
CA LEU A 115 -3.27 -7.74 -11.78
C LEU A 115 -4.26 -6.59 -11.68
N THR A 116 -4.98 -6.52 -10.56
CA THR A 116 -5.82 -5.38 -10.20
C THR A 116 -5.43 -4.89 -8.82
N GLY A 117 -5.26 -3.58 -8.64
CA GLY A 117 -4.89 -3.03 -7.34
C GLY A 117 -4.49 -1.57 -7.39
N ALA A 118 -3.98 -1.06 -6.28
CA ALA A 118 -3.66 0.34 -6.13
C ALA A 118 -2.29 0.53 -5.49
N TRP A 119 -1.63 1.62 -5.85
CA TRP A 119 -0.45 2.12 -5.13
C TRP A 119 -0.87 3.13 -4.08
N THR A 120 -0.27 3.07 -2.91
CA THR A 120 -0.50 3.95 -1.77
C THR A 120 0.83 4.38 -1.18
N MET A 121 0.86 5.57 -0.58
CA MET A 121 2.02 6.06 0.15
C MET A 121 1.79 5.85 1.64
N GLU A 122 2.64 5.06 2.27
CA GLU A 122 2.69 4.86 3.73
C GLU A 122 3.95 5.58 4.26
N GLY A 123 3.82 6.86 4.60
CA GLY A 123 4.95 7.71 4.98
C GLY A 123 5.92 7.90 3.80
N ASP A 124 7.15 7.43 3.95
CA ASP A 124 8.20 7.45 2.90
C ASP A 124 8.26 6.16 2.07
N THR A 125 7.29 5.27 2.25
CA THR A 125 7.23 3.96 1.59
C THR A 125 6.11 3.91 0.57
N LEU A 126 6.43 3.54 -0.66
CA LEU A 126 5.46 3.32 -1.72
C LEU A 126 5.02 1.86 -1.72
N LYS A 127 3.76 1.59 -1.36
CA LYS A 127 3.21 0.25 -1.25
C LYS A 127 2.11 0.01 -2.28
N GLY A 128 2.25 -1.04 -3.06
CA GLY A 128 1.29 -1.48 -4.06
C GLY A 128 0.65 -2.78 -3.62
N ASP A 129 -0.66 -2.77 -3.43
CA ASP A 129 -1.43 -3.95 -3.08
C ASP A 129 -2.21 -4.42 -4.31
N PHE A 130 -1.82 -5.57 -4.85
CA PHE A 130 -2.37 -6.14 -6.07
C PHE A 130 -2.98 -7.51 -5.82
N THR A 131 -4.05 -7.80 -6.54
CA THR A 131 -4.69 -9.12 -6.57
C THR A 131 -4.56 -9.66 -7.98
N ARG A 132 -4.06 -10.89 -8.10
CA ARG A 132 -3.96 -11.53 -9.42
C ARG A 132 -5.35 -11.97 -9.89
N LYS A 133 -5.72 -11.64 -11.13
CA LYS A 133 -7.03 -12.00 -11.70
C LYS A 133 -7.15 -13.49 -12.05
N ASP A 134 -6.03 -14.18 -12.23
CA ASP A 134 -5.99 -15.60 -12.61
C ASP A 134 -6.30 -16.55 -11.45
N ASN A 135 -5.79 -16.26 -10.25
CA ASN A 135 -5.83 -17.18 -9.11
C ASN A 135 -6.22 -16.50 -7.79
N GLY A 136 -6.51 -15.21 -7.79
CA GLY A 136 -6.91 -14.44 -6.60
C GLY A 136 -5.81 -14.27 -5.54
N LYS A 137 -4.56 -14.68 -5.80
CA LYS A 137 -3.47 -14.48 -4.85
C LYS A 137 -3.15 -13.00 -4.72
N GLN A 138 -2.80 -12.60 -3.51
CA GLN A 138 -2.38 -11.23 -3.22
C GLN A 138 -0.88 -11.07 -3.45
N LEU A 139 -0.52 -10.05 -4.21
CA LEU A 139 0.84 -9.63 -4.51
C LEU A 139 1.02 -8.22 -3.97
N THR A 140 1.83 -8.09 -2.91
CA THR A 140 2.19 -6.78 -2.37
C THR A 140 3.59 -6.41 -2.85
N THR A 141 3.74 -5.18 -3.33
CA THR A 141 5.03 -4.61 -3.74
C THR A 141 5.35 -3.41 -2.89
N VAL A 142 6.47 -3.43 -2.19
CA VAL A 142 6.91 -2.33 -1.32
C VAL A 142 8.18 -1.73 -1.91
N ARG A 143 8.20 -0.41 -2.09
CA ARG A 143 9.35 0.36 -2.57
C ARG A 143 9.78 1.35 -1.48
N THR A 144 11.01 1.19 -1.03
CA THR A 144 11.62 2.06 -0.01
C THR A 144 12.90 2.68 -0.56
N LEU A 145 13.14 3.93 -0.19
CA LEU A 145 14.36 4.65 -0.53
C LEU A 145 15.30 4.65 0.68
N GLN A 146 16.54 4.26 0.45
CA GLN A 146 17.61 4.30 1.44
C GLN A 146 18.80 5.01 0.79
N GLY A 147 18.84 6.34 0.93
CA GLY A 147 19.82 7.19 0.26
C GLY A 147 19.70 7.08 -1.27
N ASP A 148 20.75 6.59 -1.92
CA ASP A 148 20.82 6.40 -3.38
C ASP A 148 20.42 5.00 -3.86
N GLU A 149 19.95 4.14 -2.95
CA GLU A 149 19.41 2.82 -3.27
C GLU A 149 17.88 2.80 -3.16
N LEU A 150 17.21 2.33 -4.21
CA LEU A 150 15.80 1.98 -4.21
C LEU A 150 15.68 0.47 -3.96
N THR A 151 15.07 0.10 -2.84
CA THR A 151 14.79 -1.30 -2.51
C THR A 151 13.34 -1.61 -2.84
N GLN A 152 13.12 -2.57 -3.74
CA GLN A 152 11.81 -3.12 -4.05
C GLN A 152 11.67 -4.52 -3.47
N VAL A 153 10.64 -4.75 -2.66
CA VAL A 153 10.29 -6.04 -2.08
C VAL A 153 8.94 -6.48 -2.63
N ASN A 154 8.91 -7.61 -3.32
CA ASN A 154 7.71 -8.23 -3.84
C ASN A 154 7.36 -9.43 -2.97
N THR A 155 6.15 -9.46 -2.40
CA THR A 155 5.65 -10.55 -1.58
C THR A 155 4.42 -11.16 -2.22
N LEU A 156 4.50 -12.44 -2.60
CA LEU A 156 3.35 -13.22 -3.04
C LEU A 156 2.78 -13.97 -1.84
N MET A 157 1.56 -13.62 -1.43
CA MET A 157 0.86 -14.33 -0.37
C MET A 157 0.20 -15.59 -0.94
N THR A 158 0.45 -16.73 -0.29
CA THR A 158 -0.28 -17.96 -0.58
C THR A 158 -1.17 -18.32 0.60
N PHE A 159 -2.46 -18.50 0.32
CA PHE A 159 -3.41 -19.01 1.29
C PHE A 159 -3.36 -20.54 1.23
N SER A 160 -2.78 -21.18 2.25
CA SER A 160 -2.88 -22.62 2.43
C SER A 160 -3.94 -22.92 3.49
N ARG A 161 -4.93 -23.75 3.13
CA ARG A 161 -5.97 -24.22 4.05
C ARG A 161 -5.40 -25.39 4.84
N GLN A 162 -4.97 -25.17 6.08
CA GLN A 162 -4.62 -26.30 6.96
C GLN A 162 -5.89 -26.99 7.47
N SER A 163 -6.11 -28.22 7.02
CA SER A 163 -7.13 -29.12 7.57
C SER A 163 -6.60 -29.70 8.88
N GLN A 164 -7.09 -29.21 10.02
CA GLN A 164 -6.79 -29.86 11.30
C GLN A 164 -7.54 -31.20 11.37
N ARG A 165 -6.80 -32.30 11.22
CA ARG A 165 -7.28 -33.64 11.62
C ARG A 165 -7.53 -33.60 13.13
N ARG A 166 -8.81 -33.57 13.53
CA ARG A 166 -9.23 -33.72 14.93
C ARG A 166 -8.74 -35.05 15.48
N THR A 167 -7.80 -35.03 16.42
CA THR A 167 -7.66 -36.14 17.37
C THR A 167 -8.83 -36.03 18.34
N LEU A 168 -9.73 -37.00 18.30
CA LEU A 168 -10.83 -37.16 19.26
C LEU A 168 -10.25 -37.46 20.65
N ILE A 169 -9.84 -36.44 21.39
CA ILE A 169 -9.73 -36.57 22.84
C ILE A 169 -11.14 -36.40 23.40
N SER A 170 -11.62 -37.51 23.95
CA SER A 170 -12.96 -37.75 24.45
C SER A 170 -13.57 -36.58 25.24
N LYS A 171 -14.71 -36.06 24.76
CA LYS A 171 -15.58 -35.10 25.47
C LYS A 171 -16.17 -35.67 26.78
N THR A 172 -15.87 -36.92 27.12
CA THR A 172 -16.35 -37.56 28.34
C THR A 172 -15.54 -37.16 29.57
N LEU A 173 -14.30 -36.70 29.43
CA LEU A 173 -13.45 -36.36 30.60
C LEU A 173 -13.64 -34.93 31.14
N LEU A 174 -14.14 -33.98 30.34
CA LEU A 174 -14.24 -32.57 30.77
C LEU A 174 -15.60 -32.16 31.35
N LYS A 175 -16.59 -33.05 31.37
CA LYS A 175 -17.91 -32.74 31.98
C LYS A 175 -17.95 -32.94 33.49
N SER A 176 -16.99 -33.64 34.11
CA SER A 176 -17.02 -33.90 35.56
C SER A 176 -16.33 -32.82 36.42
N LEU A 177 -15.80 -31.75 35.82
CA LEU A 177 -15.03 -30.71 36.53
C LEU A 177 -15.71 -29.34 36.59
N CYS A 178 -16.88 -29.15 35.97
CA CYS A 178 -17.57 -27.85 35.94
C CYS A 178 -19.04 -27.92 36.39
N ALA A 179 -19.34 -28.76 37.40
CA ALA A 179 -20.60 -28.66 38.13
C ALA A 179 -20.44 -27.62 39.25
N GLY A 180 -20.72 -26.35 38.94
CA GLY A 180 -20.78 -25.29 39.93
C GLY A 180 -19.98 -24.07 39.53
N ILE A 181 -20.55 -23.24 38.68
CA ILE A 181 -20.64 -21.77 38.80
C ILE A 181 -21.66 -21.36 37.72
N ASN A 182 -22.84 -20.99 38.19
CA ASN A 182 -23.90 -20.43 37.38
C ASN A 182 -23.55 -18.96 37.14
N SER A 183 -22.89 -18.67 36.02
CA SER A 183 -22.75 -17.31 35.49
C SER A 183 -23.06 -17.37 34.01
N TYR A 184 -24.00 -16.52 33.62
CA TYR A 184 -24.51 -16.33 32.27
C TYR A 184 -23.39 -15.77 31.37
N ALA A 185 -22.45 -16.63 30.97
CA ALA A 185 -21.55 -16.37 29.85
C ALA A 185 -22.19 -17.02 28.63
N GLN A 186 -22.87 -16.21 27.81
CA GLN A 186 -23.32 -16.62 26.50
C GLN A 186 -22.07 -16.83 25.63
N PHE A 187 -21.57 -18.07 25.63
CA PHE A 187 -20.51 -18.49 24.73
C PHE A 187 -21.00 -18.32 23.29
N PRO A 188 -20.28 -17.59 22.41
CA PRO A 188 -20.59 -17.60 21.00
C PRO A 188 -20.50 -19.05 20.49
N SER A 189 -21.60 -19.50 19.90
CA SER A 189 -21.76 -20.79 19.26
C SER A 189 -20.67 -21.00 18.20
N SER A 190 -19.96 -22.12 18.33
CA SER A 190 -19.15 -22.80 17.32
C SER A 190 -18.86 -22.00 16.05
N ASP A 191 -17.79 -21.21 16.07
CA ASP A 191 -17.15 -20.82 14.82
C ASP A 191 -15.82 -21.57 14.71
N SER A 192 -15.65 -22.24 13.59
CA SER A 192 -14.41 -22.93 13.25
C SER A 192 -13.26 -21.93 13.34
N GLN A 193 -12.36 -22.09 14.31
CA GLN A 193 -11.06 -21.43 14.27
C GLN A 193 -10.29 -22.00 13.07
N GLN A 194 -10.49 -21.38 11.90
CA GLN A 194 -9.66 -21.57 10.73
C GLN A 194 -8.32 -20.90 11.03
N SER A 195 -7.31 -21.71 11.35
CA SER A 195 -5.94 -21.22 11.43
C SER A 195 -5.40 -21.06 10.01
N TYR A 196 -5.22 -19.81 9.56
CA TYR A 196 -4.52 -19.49 8.31
C TYR A 196 -3.02 -19.41 8.60
N SER A 197 -2.20 -20.16 7.86
CA SER A 197 -0.74 -19.99 7.87
C SER A 197 -0.31 -19.19 6.64
N TYR A 198 0.41 -18.10 6.86
CA TYR A 198 0.99 -17.29 5.79
C TYR A 198 2.34 -17.88 5.36
N GLU A 199 2.37 -18.64 4.27
CA GLU A 199 3.62 -18.88 3.54
C GLU A 199 3.72 -17.83 2.42
N GLY A 200 4.36 -16.70 2.73
CA GLY A 200 4.70 -15.68 1.74
C GLY A 200 6.03 -16.01 1.08
N VAL A 201 6.11 -15.94 -0.26
CA VAL A 201 7.41 -15.92 -0.95
C VAL A 201 7.75 -14.49 -1.28
N GLU A 202 8.88 -14.04 -0.74
CA GLU A 202 9.41 -12.69 -0.94
C GLU A 202 10.55 -12.72 -1.95
N ALA A 203 10.63 -11.71 -2.81
CA ALA A 203 11.83 -11.38 -3.55
C ALA A 203 12.18 -9.92 -3.37
N LYS A 204 13.48 -9.64 -3.26
CA LYS A 204 14.00 -8.30 -3.09
C LYS A 204 14.85 -7.93 -4.30
N ARG A 205 14.66 -6.74 -4.84
CA ARG A 205 15.49 -6.16 -5.90
C ARG A 205 16.01 -4.82 -5.40
N ILE A 206 17.32 -4.62 -5.51
CA ILE A 206 17.96 -3.35 -5.16
C ILE A 206 18.37 -2.67 -6.45
N PHE A 207 18.01 -1.39 -6.56
CA PHE A 207 18.31 -0.54 -7.69
C PHE A 207 19.17 0.62 -7.22
N LYS A 208 20.11 1.05 -8.06
CA LYS A 208 20.91 2.26 -7.85
C LYS A 208 20.44 3.37 -8.77
N ARG A 209 20.53 4.60 -8.29
CA ARG A 209 20.29 5.79 -9.12
C ARG A 209 21.29 5.78 -10.29
N SER A 210 20.77 6.00 -11.50
CA SER A 210 21.50 5.99 -12.77
C SER A 210 21.44 7.34 -13.47
#